data_AF-A0A6D2JZN6-F1
#
_entry.id   AF-A0A6D2JZN6-F1
#
_cell.length_a   1.000
_cell.length_b   1.000
_cell.length_c   1.000
_cell.angle_alpha   90.00
_cell.angle_beta   90.00
_cell.angle_gamma   90.00
#
_symmetry.space_group_name_H-M   'P 1'
#
loop_
_entity.id
_entity.type
_entity.pdbx_description
1 polymer ?
#
loop_
_entity_poly.entity_id
_entity_poly.type
_entity_poly.pdbx_seq_one_letter_code
_entity_poly.pdbx_strand_id
1 'polypeptide(L)'
;MFSRVFVPIECQTGVPLGYAFVDVDDMEKALQLGGGWMGGRMFLVMMAQYQKESISFPNFDGCQDCGDYLFERRQKRFLARP
;
A
#
# COMPACT_ATOMS: atom_id res chain seq x y z
N MET A 1 4.27 -7.73 -16.65
CA MET A 1 4.30 -6.30 -16.28
C MET A 1 3.39 -6.13 -15.06
N PHE A 2 3.47 -5.02 -14.32
CA PHE A 2 2.53 -4.73 -13.24
C PHE A 2 1.84 -3.40 -13.57
N SER A 3 0.54 -3.33 -13.36
CA SER A 3 -0.30 -2.23 -13.84
C SER A 3 -0.66 -1.24 -12.73
N ARG A 4 -0.82 -1.74 -11.50
CA ARG A 4 -1.21 -0.94 -10.33
C ARG A 4 -0.55 -1.46 -9.07
N VAL A 5 -0.15 -0.52 -8.20
CA VAL A 5 0.33 -0.80 -6.84
C VAL A 5 -0.50 0.04 -5.89
N PHE A 6 -1.04 -0.60 -4.85
CA PHE A 6 -1.72 0.08 -3.76
C PHE A 6 -1.03 -0.24 -2.43
N VAL A 7 -0.63 0.81 -1.71
CA VAL A 7 -0.01 0.71 -0.39
C VAL A 7 -0.95 1.31 0.64
N PRO A 8 -1.60 0.48 1.47
CA PRO A 8 -2.40 0.96 2.59
C PRO A 8 -1.56 1.76 3.58
N ILE A 9 -2.07 2.94 3.94
CA ILE A 9 -1.43 3.88 4.86
C ILE A 9 -2.46 4.25 5.92
N GLU A 10 -2.03 4.27 7.19
CA GLU A 10 -2.87 4.79 8.27
C GLU A 10 -3.05 6.30 8.09
N CYS A 11 -4.30 6.76 8.04
CA CYS A 11 -4.62 8.11 7.57
C CYS A 11 -4.10 9.21 8.50
N GLN A 12 -4.08 9.03 9.82
CA GLN A 12 -3.68 10.08 10.76
C GLN A 12 -2.16 10.28 10.80
N THR A 13 -1.42 9.19 11.03
CA THR A 13 0.04 9.16 11.18
C THR A 13 0.77 9.19 9.85
N GLY A 14 0.14 8.67 8.79
CA GLY A 14 0.77 8.53 7.49
C GLY A 14 1.74 7.37 7.37
N VAL A 15 1.73 6.44 8.32
CA VAL A 15 2.62 5.28 8.34
C VAL A 15 2.02 4.14 7.50
N PRO A 16 2.80 3.48 6.62
CA PRO A 16 2.34 2.31 5.88
C PRO A 16 1.98 1.16 6.82
N LEU A 17 0.93 0.40 6.48
CA LEU A 17 0.47 -0.74 7.30
C LEU A 17 1.38 -1.98 7.20
N GLY A 18 2.45 -1.93 6.39
CA GLY A 18 3.44 -2.99 6.28
C GLY A 18 3.17 -4.02 5.19
N TYR A 19 2.17 -3.79 4.34
CA TYR A 19 1.85 -4.62 3.18
C TYR A 19 1.42 -3.74 2.00
N ALA A 20 1.35 -4.34 0.82
CA ALA A 20 0.91 -3.71 -0.41
C ALA A 20 0.17 -4.72 -1.30
N PHE A 21 -0.74 -4.23 -2.13
CA PHE A 21 -1.41 -5.00 -3.17
C PHE A 21 -0.82 -4.60 -4.52
N VAL A 22 -0.53 -5.59 -5.37
CA VAL A 22 0.07 -5.37 -6.69
C VAL A 22 -0.70 -6.16 -7.72
N ASP A 23 -1.19 -5.47 -8.73
CA ASP A 23 -1.80 -6.10 -9.90
C ASP A 23 -0.68 -6.53 -10.87
N VAL A 24 -0.59 -7.83 -11.10
CA VAL A 24 0.46 -8.47 -11.91
C VAL A 24 -0.17 -9.26 -13.05
N ASP A 25 0.50 -9.29 -14.20
CA ASP A 25 0.04 -10.11 -15.34
C ASP A 25 0.34 -11.60 -15.14
N ASP A 26 1.42 -11.92 -14.42
CA ASP A 26 1.90 -13.28 -14.18
C ASP A 26 1.87 -13.59 -12.68
N MET A 27 0.76 -14.19 -12.26
CA MET A 27 0.48 -14.53 -10.87
C MET A 27 1.45 -15.58 -10.31
N GLU A 28 1.75 -16.63 -11.08
CA GLU A 28 2.61 -17.72 -10.61
C GLU A 28 4.04 -17.23 -10.37
N LYS A 29 4.58 -16.45 -11.31
CA LYS A 29 5.90 -15.83 -11.15
C LYS A 29 5.94 -14.89 -9.96
N ALA A 30 4.88 -14.12 -9.72
CA ALA A 30 4.80 -13.23 -8.56
C ALA A 30 4.82 -14.00 -7.24
N LEU A 31 4.07 -15.10 -7.14
CA LEU A 31 4.06 -15.95 -5.95
C LEU A 31 5.45 -16.57 -5.67
N GLN A 32 6.17 -16.97 -6.72
CA GLN A 32 7.53 -17.52 -6.60
C GLN A 32 8.58 -16.51 -6.09
N LEU A 33 8.32 -15.19 -6.20
CA LEU A 33 9.20 -14.16 -5.66
C LEU A 33 9.12 -14.02 -4.14
N GLY A 34 8.14 -14.64 -3.49
CA GLY A 34 8.02 -14.68 -2.04
C GLY A 34 9.26 -15.26 -1.35
N GLY A 35 9.57 -14.77 -0.15
CA GLY A 35 10.76 -15.17 0.60
C GLY A 35 12.03 -14.41 0.22
N GLY A 36 11.96 -13.49 -0.75
CA GLY A 36 13.03 -12.55 -1.04
C GLY A 36 13.21 -11.48 0.04
N TRP A 37 14.28 -10.70 -0.08
CA TRP A 37 14.60 -9.59 0.82
C TRP A 37 14.31 -8.24 0.15
N MET A 38 13.65 -7.34 0.88
CA MET A 38 13.42 -5.96 0.48
C MET A 38 13.70 -5.03 1.66
N GLY A 39 14.65 -4.10 1.52
CA GLY A 39 14.98 -3.14 2.57
C GLY A 39 15.41 -3.78 3.90
N GLY A 40 16.07 -4.94 3.87
CA GLY A 40 16.50 -5.67 5.06
C GLY A 40 15.40 -6.45 5.78
N ARG A 41 14.22 -6.60 5.17
CA ARG A 41 13.15 -7.48 5.66
C ARG A 41 12.78 -8.51 4.60
N MET A 42 12.50 -9.73 5.04
CA MET A 42 11.95 -10.76 4.16
C MET A 42 10.48 -10.45 3.90
N PHE A 43 10.04 -10.54 2.64
CA PHE A 43 8.64 -10.32 2.29
C PHE A 43 7.97 -11.63 1.88
N LEU A 44 6.67 -11.74 2.20
CA LEU A 44 5.82 -12.84 1.81
C LEU A 44 4.89 -12.37 0.68
N VAL A 45 4.74 -13.18 -0.36
CA VAL A 45 3.76 -12.93 -1.42
C VAL A 45 2.63 -13.95 -1.27
N MET A 46 1.40 -13.44 -1.22
CA MET A 46 0.19 -14.26 -1.12
C MET A 46 -0.88 -13.68 -2.03
N MET A 47 -1.82 -14.53 -2.43
CA MET A 47 -2.98 -14.08 -3.19
C MET A 47 -3.87 -13.17 -2.34
N ALA A 48 -4.05 -11.93 -2.81
CA ALA A 48 -4.81 -10.89 -2.11
C ALA A 48 -6.24 -11.32 -1.80
N GLN A 49 -6.93 -11.97 -2.75
CA GLN A 49 -8.33 -12.39 -2.63
C GLN A 49 -8.61 -13.37 -1.48
N TYR A 50 -7.58 -13.99 -0.90
CA TYR A 50 -7.71 -14.90 0.25
C TYR A 50 -7.35 -14.24 1.58
N GLN A 51 -6.89 -12.98 1.56
CA GLN A 51 -6.50 -12.23 2.75
C GLN A 51 -7.68 -11.39 3.22
N LYS A 52 -7.88 -11.31 4.54
CA LYS A 52 -9.00 -10.53 5.12
C LYS A 52 -8.83 -9.03 4.84
N GLU A 53 -7.58 -8.59 4.75
CA GLU A 53 -7.14 -7.23 4.50
C GLU A 53 -7.61 -6.72 3.14
N SER A 54 -7.81 -7.58 2.14
CA SER A 54 -8.28 -7.15 0.81
C SER A 54 -9.72 -6.64 0.84
N ILE A 55 -10.53 -7.12 1.78
CA ILE A 55 -11.95 -6.76 1.91
C ILE A 55 -12.08 -5.34 2.51
N SER A 56 -11.07 -4.90 3.27
CA SER A 56 -11.08 -3.61 3.96
C SER A 56 -10.89 -2.39 3.05
N PHE A 57 -10.51 -2.59 1.79
CA PHE A 57 -10.21 -1.50 0.84
C PHE A 57 -11.02 -1.62 -0.45
N PRO A 58 -12.32 -1.25 -0.44
CA PRO A 58 -13.10 -1.22 -1.67
C PRO A 58 -12.44 -0.28 -2.67
N ASN A 59 -12.19 -0.78 -3.89
CA ASN A 59 -11.58 -0.07 -5.02
C ASN A 59 -10.13 0.45 -4.82
N PHE A 60 -9.52 0.21 -3.66
CA PHE A 60 -8.15 0.62 -3.34
C PHE A 60 -7.91 2.16 -3.44
N ASP A 61 -8.93 2.96 -3.12
CA ASP A 61 -8.87 4.43 -3.20
C ASP A 61 -8.69 5.12 -1.83
N GLY A 62 -8.72 4.35 -0.73
CA GLY A 62 -8.65 4.85 0.64
C GLY A 62 -10.03 5.26 1.20
N CYS A 63 -10.07 5.64 2.48
CA CYS A 63 -11.30 6.16 3.12
C CYS A 63 -11.41 7.69 2.97
N GLN A 64 -12.57 8.24 3.35
CA GLN A 64 -12.83 9.68 3.27
C GLN A 64 -11.81 10.50 4.08
N ASP A 65 -11.49 10.06 5.31
CA ASP A 65 -10.53 10.76 6.19
C ASP A 65 -9.13 10.86 5.58
N CYS A 66 -8.75 9.88 4.75
CA CYS A 66 -7.44 9.88 4.11
C CYS A 66 -7.25 11.10 3.19
N GLY A 67 -8.30 11.61 2.55
CA GLY A 67 -8.24 12.84 1.76
C GLY A 67 -7.89 14.06 2.62
N ASP A 68 -8.59 14.22 3.75
CA ASP A 68 -8.45 15.34 4.67
C ASP A 68 -7.05 15.35 5.30
N TYR A 69 -6.61 14.22 5.86
CA TYR A 69 -5.27 14.12 6.46
C TYR A 69 -4.14 14.31 5.43
N LEU A 70 -4.33 13.87 4.18
CA LEU A 70 -3.36 14.14 3.11
C LEU A 70 -3.29 15.63 2.77
N PHE A 71 -4.43 16.31 2.72
CA PHE A 71 -4.50 17.75 2.50
C PHE A 71 -3.78 18.51 3.61
N GLU A 72 -4.09 18.23 4.87
CA GLU A 72 -3.43 18.86 6.03
C GLU A 72 -1.91 18.66 6.01
N ARG A 73 -1.45 17.42 5.73
CA ARG A 73 -0.02 17.12 5.63
C ARG A 73 0.67 17.90 4.51
N ARG A 74 0.02 18.03 3.35
CA ARG A 74 0.52 18.83 2.22
C ARG A 74 0.60 20.31 2.59
N GLN A 75 -0.41 20.86 3.26
CA GLN A 75 -0.42 22.25 3.72
C GLN A 75 0.69 22.52 4.73
N LYS A 76 0.84 21.67 5.77
CA LYS A 76 1.92 21.79 6.77
C LYS A 76 3.31 21.77 6.11
N ARG A 77 3.52 20.87 5.15
CA ARG A 77 4.79 20.80 4.39
C ARG A 77 5.02 22.05 3.53
N PHE A 78 3.98 22.59 2.91
CA PHE A 78 4.09 23.81 2.12
C PHE A 78 4.47 25.01 2.98
N LEU A 79 3.84 25.17 4.15
CA LEU A 79 4.14 26.23 5.11
C LEU A 79 5.52 26.09 5.76
N ALA A 80 6.04 24.86 5.89
CA ALA A 80 7.36 24.59 6.44
C ALA A 80 8.51 24.72 5.41
N ARG A 81 8.21 25.09 4.15
CA ARG A 81 9.25 25.38 3.16
C ARG A 81 9.92 26.73 3.52
N PRO A 82 11.27 26.79 3.52
CA PRO A 82 12.01 28.03 3.75
C PRO A 82 11.81 29.04 2.62
#